data_AF-A0A248VD64-F1
#
_entry.id   AF-A0A248VD64-F1
#
_cell.length_a   1.000
_cell.length_b   1.000
_cell.length_c   1.000
_cell.angle_alpha   90.00
_cell.angle_beta   90.00
_cell.angle_gamma   90.00
#
_symmetry.space_group_name_H-M   'P 1'
#
loop_
_entity.id
_entity.type
_entity.pdbx_description
1 polymer ?
#
loop_
_entity_poly.entity_id
_entity_poly.type
_entity_poly.pdbx_seq_one_letter_code
_entity_poly.pdbx_strand_id
1 'polypeptide(L)'
;MNIFNAISGLLYRADATLSGRQKDDRLILEMAIVFTLFSPLLSYIATRPYQGNLPPVAPIVKEIGIFATKKCPARSSERNFCVFRSSTGELLPVEYIKEYSGIRGFVKTHGDNVKLEVQGFYLVNGKGKYWITKVSTLSGEELLSEVDSYSKLKSMRSMDFPLSRLYMVAVVLWIISIRSALRFDMRRF
;
A
#
# COMPACT_ATOMS: atom_id res chain seq x y z
N MET A 1 -10.67 35.20 20.02
CA MET A 1 -10.51 34.90 18.58
C MET A 1 -11.15 33.54 18.32
N ASN A 2 -12.17 33.44 17.47
CA ASN A 2 -12.91 32.19 17.26
C ASN A 2 -12.40 31.47 16.02
N ILE A 3 -11.72 30.32 16.20
CA ILE A 3 -11.12 29.51 15.12
C ILE A 3 -12.16 29.15 14.06
N PHE A 4 -13.41 28.89 14.45
CA PHE A 4 -14.49 28.58 13.52
C PHE A 4 -14.78 29.73 12.56
N ASN A 5 -14.71 30.98 13.03
CA ASN A 5 -14.95 32.17 12.21
C ASN A 5 -13.79 32.41 11.23
N ALA A 6 -12.56 32.13 11.65
CA ALA A 6 -11.39 32.26 10.79
C ALA A 6 -11.39 31.22 9.64
N ILE A 7 -11.77 29.97 9.96
CA ILE A 7 -11.87 28.88 8.98
C ILE A 7 -13.04 29.10 8.02
N SER A 8 -14.22 29.48 8.54
CA SER A 8 -15.40 29.76 7.70
C SER A 8 -15.16 30.96 6.78
N GLY A 9 -14.47 32.00 7.28
CA GLY A 9 -14.09 33.16 6.48
C GLY A 9 -13.11 32.85 5.34
N LEU A 10 -12.31 31.79 5.46
CA LEU A 10 -11.40 31.30 4.42
C LEU A 10 -12.14 30.45 3.37
N LEU A 11 -13.09 29.61 3.81
CA LEU A 11 -13.86 28.71 2.95
C LEU A 11 -14.90 29.43 2.09
N TYR A 12 -15.60 30.40 2.66
CA TYR A 12 -16.77 31.02 2.04
C TYR A 12 -16.48 32.36 1.35
N ARG A 13 -15.23 32.84 1.37
CA ARG A 13 -14.87 34.08 0.64
C ARG A 13 -14.85 33.83 -0.86
N ALA A 14 -15.39 34.78 -1.61
CA ALA A 14 -15.35 34.75 -3.08
C ALA A 14 -13.90 34.82 -3.58
N ASP A 15 -13.52 33.94 -4.51
CA ASP A 15 -12.14 33.81 -5.02
C ASP A 15 -11.58 35.10 -5.64
N ALA A 16 -12.45 35.95 -6.18
CA ALA A 16 -12.09 37.26 -6.71
C ALA A 16 -11.54 38.22 -5.63
N THR A 17 -11.83 37.96 -4.35
CA THR A 17 -11.40 38.78 -3.20
C THR A 17 -10.16 38.24 -2.49
N LEU A 18 -9.65 37.09 -2.93
CA LEU A 18 -8.50 36.41 -2.33
C LEU A 18 -7.23 36.73 -3.12
N SER A 19 -6.19 37.17 -2.40
CA SER A 19 -4.82 37.22 -2.94
C SER A 19 -4.29 35.82 -3.25
N GLY A 20 -3.24 35.70 -4.07
CA GLY A 20 -2.66 34.40 -4.47
C GLY A 20 -2.34 33.49 -3.27
N ARG A 21 -1.69 34.05 -2.24
CA ARG A 21 -1.37 33.31 -1.00
C ARG A 21 -2.60 32.83 -0.23
N GLN A 22 -3.71 33.57 -0.28
CA GLN A 22 -4.95 33.17 0.39
C GLN A 22 -5.69 32.06 -0.37
N LYS A 23 -5.51 31.99 -1.70
CA LYS A 23 -5.98 30.87 -2.51
C LYS A 23 -5.22 29.59 -2.17
N ASP A 24 -3.91 29.69 -1.97
CA ASP A 24 -3.09 28.55 -1.51
C ASP A 24 -3.54 28.06 -0.13
N ASP A 25 -3.76 28.98 0.82
CA ASP A 25 -4.24 28.64 2.16
C ASP A 25 -5.62 27.95 2.12
N ARG A 26 -6.53 28.41 1.24
CA ARG A 26 -7.84 27.78 0.99
C ARG A 26 -7.69 26.38 0.41
N LEU A 27 -6.81 26.20 -0.58
CA LEU A 27 -6.55 24.90 -1.20
C LEU A 27 -6.03 23.88 -0.17
N ILE A 28 -5.13 24.29 0.72
CA ILE A 28 -4.61 23.42 1.79
C ILE A 28 -5.74 22.99 2.75
N LEU A 29 -6.65 23.90 3.08
CA LEU A 29 -7.82 23.60 3.91
C LEU A 29 -8.80 22.66 3.22
N GLU A 30 -9.09 22.88 1.94
CA GLU A 30 -9.93 21.98 1.13
C GLU A 30 -9.31 20.58 1.05
N MET A 31 -7.99 20.49 0.83
CA MET A 31 -7.27 19.22 0.90
C MET A 31 -7.37 18.57 2.28
N ALA A 32 -7.24 19.32 3.37
CA ALA A 32 -7.39 18.79 4.73
C ALA A 32 -8.78 18.15 4.94
N ILE A 33 -9.83 18.83 4.47
CA ILE A 33 -11.22 18.35 4.55
C ILE A 33 -11.39 17.09 3.70
N VAL A 34 -10.96 17.11 2.44
CA VAL A 34 -11.07 15.97 1.52
C VAL A 34 -10.33 14.76 2.07
N PHE A 35 -9.08 14.91 2.52
CA PHE A 35 -8.32 13.80 3.10
C PHE A 35 -8.97 13.24 4.36
N THR A 36 -9.55 14.10 5.21
CA THR A 36 -10.21 13.65 6.44
C THR A 36 -11.47 12.83 6.14
N LEU A 37 -12.29 13.29 5.17
CA LEU A 37 -13.56 12.64 4.83
C LEU A 37 -13.36 11.38 3.99
N PHE A 38 -12.41 11.38 3.06
CA PHE A 38 -12.19 10.28 2.13
C PHE A 38 -11.09 9.30 2.55
N SER A 39 -10.37 9.52 3.65
CA SER A 39 -9.34 8.58 4.12
C SER A 39 -9.86 7.15 4.36
N PRO A 40 -11.09 6.90 4.87
CA PRO A 40 -11.59 5.54 5.01
C PRO A 40 -11.81 4.87 3.66
N LEU A 41 -12.34 5.62 2.68
CA LEU A 41 -12.54 5.11 1.33
C LEU A 41 -11.21 4.78 0.63
N LEU A 42 -10.23 5.66 0.74
CA LEU A 42 -8.89 5.43 0.19
C LEU A 42 -8.23 4.20 0.84
N SER A 43 -8.41 4.02 2.14
CA SER A 43 -7.91 2.85 2.89
C SER A 43 -8.60 1.57 2.46
N TYR A 44 -9.91 1.60 2.26
CA TYR A 44 -10.68 0.47 1.72
C TYR A 44 -10.18 0.08 0.33
N ILE A 45 -10.02 1.05 -0.58
CA ILE A 45 -9.52 0.80 -1.94
C ILE A 45 -8.12 0.18 -1.91
N ALA A 46 -7.24 0.64 -1.02
CA ALA A 46 -5.87 0.12 -0.87
C ALA A 46 -5.83 -1.33 -0.34
N THR A 47 -6.76 -1.70 0.53
CA THR A 47 -6.81 -3.05 1.15
C THR A 47 -7.59 -4.06 0.31
N ARG A 48 -8.49 -3.60 -0.57
CA ARG A 48 -9.35 -4.42 -1.43
C ARG A 48 -8.62 -5.55 -2.18
N PRO A 49 -7.42 -5.35 -2.76
CA PRO A 49 -6.70 -6.41 -3.48
C PRO A 49 -6.32 -7.63 -2.62
N TYR A 50 -6.24 -7.44 -1.29
CA TYR A 50 -5.83 -8.47 -0.33
C TYR A 50 -7.03 -9.17 0.35
N GLN A 51 -8.25 -8.77 0.01
CA GLN A 51 -9.46 -9.36 0.56
C GLN A 51 -9.82 -10.70 -0.09
N GLY A 52 -10.76 -11.43 0.51
CA GLY A 52 -11.26 -12.71 0.03
C GLY A 52 -11.09 -13.84 1.04
N ASN A 53 -11.49 -15.03 0.63
CA ASN A 53 -11.41 -16.24 1.43
C ASN A 53 -9.95 -16.59 1.74
N LEU A 54 -9.73 -17.10 2.95
CA LEU A 54 -8.46 -17.68 3.38
C LEU A 54 -8.57 -19.21 3.38
N PRO A 55 -7.45 -19.94 3.36
CA PRO A 55 -7.45 -21.36 3.65
C PRO A 55 -8.14 -21.65 5.00
N PRO A 56 -8.89 -22.76 5.12
CA PRO A 56 -9.01 -23.85 4.15
C PRO A 56 -10.02 -23.60 3.02
N VAL A 57 -10.80 -22.51 3.07
CA VAL A 57 -11.85 -22.23 2.08
C VAL A 57 -11.26 -21.89 0.71
N ALA A 58 -10.18 -21.12 0.68
CA ALA A 58 -9.38 -20.94 -0.53
C ALA A 58 -8.41 -22.12 -0.70
N PRO A 59 -8.39 -22.81 -1.85
CA PRO A 59 -7.50 -23.93 -2.07
C PRO A 59 -6.04 -23.47 -2.12
N ILE A 60 -5.18 -24.15 -1.38
CA ILE A 60 -3.74 -23.95 -1.46
C ILE A 60 -3.23 -24.68 -2.71
N VAL A 61 -2.61 -23.92 -3.60
CA VAL A 61 -1.92 -24.43 -4.79
C VAL A 61 -0.44 -24.61 -4.43
N LYS A 62 0.15 -25.73 -4.87
CA LYS A 62 1.57 -26.01 -4.70
C LYS A 62 2.19 -26.15 -6.06
N GLU A 63 3.24 -25.37 -6.30
CA GLU A 63 3.93 -25.32 -7.59
C GLU A 63 5.44 -25.36 -7.39
N ILE A 64 6.13 -26.00 -8.33
CA ILE A 64 7.59 -25.95 -8.42
C ILE A 64 7.94 -25.08 -9.61
N GLY A 65 8.87 -24.15 -9.46
CA GLY A 65 9.16 -23.18 -10.51
C GLY A 65 10.33 -22.27 -10.20
N ILE A 66 10.48 -21.21 -11.00
CA ILE A 66 11.58 -20.24 -10.87
C ILE A 66 11.02 -18.82 -10.74
N PHE A 67 11.70 -17.98 -9.98
CA PHE A 67 11.37 -16.56 -9.89
C PHE A 67 12.04 -15.77 -11.01
N ALA A 68 11.25 -15.09 -11.84
CA ALA A 68 11.76 -14.29 -12.95
C ALA A 68 12.03 -12.84 -12.50
N THR A 69 13.31 -12.46 -12.45
CA THR A 69 13.74 -11.09 -12.08
C THR A 69 13.75 -10.13 -13.27
N LYS A 70 13.98 -10.63 -14.50
CA LYS A 70 14.17 -9.80 -15.71
C LYS A 70 12.89 -9.26 -16.35
N LYS A 71 11.70 -9.77 -15.97
CA LYS A 71 10.41 -9.38 -16.58
C LYS A 71 9.65 -8.32 -15.78
N CYS A 72 10.29 -7.72 -14.79
CA CYS A 72 9.62 -6.78 -13.90
C CYS A 72 9.65 -5.35 -14.44
N PRO A 73 8.53 -4.60 -14.33
CA PRO A 73 8.50 -3.22 -14.76
C PRO A 73 9.58 -2.42 -14.03
N ALA A 74 10.36 -1.66 -14.78
CA ALA A 74 11.62 -1.01 -14.39
C ALA A 74 11.55 0.02 -13.24
N ARG A 75 10.40 0.17 -12.55
CA ARG A 75 10.22 1.13 -11.46
C ARG A 75 10.83 0.69 -10.13
N SER A 76 11.25 -0.56 -9.95
CA SER A 76 12.07 -0.93 -8.80
C SER A 76 13.53 -1.06 -9.22
N SER A 77 14.37 -0.16 -8.71
CA SER A 77 15.83 -0.18 -8.86
C SER A 77 16.50 -1.42 -8.24
N GLU A 78 15.72 -2.25 -7.55
CA GLU A 78 16.13 -3.53 -7.02
C GLU A 78 15.59 -4.66 -7.90
N ARG A 79 16.40 -5.70 -8.16
CA ARG A 79 15.99 -6.96 -8.81
C ARG A 79 14.94 -7.68 -7.95
N ASN A 80 13.74 -7.11 -7.88
CA ASN A 80 12.59 -7.71 -7.25
C ASN A 80 11.99 -8.67 -8.27
N PHE A 81 11.73 -9.91 -7.87
CA PHE A 81 10.91 -10.80 -8.67
C PHE A 81 9.45 -10.37 -8.54
N CYS A 82 8.77 -10.34 -9.67
CA CYS A 82 7.36 -9.93 -9.79
C CYS A 82 6.52 -11.03 -10.45
N VAL A 83 7.18 -12.09 -10.92
CA VAL A 83 6.54 -13.23 -11.57
C VAL A 83 7.25 -14.50 -11.12
N PHE A 84 6.46 -15.50 -10.74
CA PHE A 84 6.91 -16.87 -10.58
C PHE A 84 6.46 -17.67 -11.80
N ARG A 85 7.40 -18.39 -12.43
CA ARG A 85 7.11 -19.29 -13.54
C ARG A 85 7.08 -20.71 -13.02
N SER A 86 5.90 -21.32 -13.03
CA SER A 86 5.73 -22.72 -12.65
C SER A 86 6.44 -23.65 -13.65
N SER A 87 6.63 -24.89 -13.25
CA SER A 87 7.16 -25.97 -14.08
C SER A 87 6.25 -26.32 -15.25
N THR A 88 4.94 -26.05 -15.11
CA THR A 88 3.93 -26.18 -16.16
C THR A 88 3.95 -25.02 -17.16
N GLY A 89 4.75 -23.98 -16.91
CA GLY A 89 4.89 -22.80 -17.77
C GLY A 89 3.93 -21.66 -17.44
N GLU A 90 3.06 -21.83 -16.45
CA GLU A 90 2.17 -20.79 -15.95
C GLU A 90 2.98 -19.65 -15.31
N LEU A 91 2.54 -18.41 -15.55
CA LEU A 91 3.14 -17.21 -14.99
C LEU A 91 2.23 -16.66 -13.90
N LEU A 92 2.65 -16.85 -12.65
CA LEU A 92 1.95 -16.33 -11.48
C LEU A 92 2.48 -14.92 -11.18
N PRO A 93 1.67 -13.86 -11.27
CA PRO A 93 2.09 -12.54 -10.85
C PRO A 93 2.19 -12.51 -9.33
N VAL A 94 3.38 -12.19 -8.83
CA VAL A 94 3.71 -12.14 -7.41
C VAL A 94 4.02 -10.71 -7.03
N GLU A 95 3.40 -10.22 -5.96
CA GLU A 95 3.75 -8.92 -5.39
C GLU A 95 4.95 -9.07 -4.48
N TYR A 96 6.03 -8.32 -4.73
CA TYR A 96 7.19 -8.33 -3.85
C TYR A 96 6.86 -7.61 -2.55
N ILE A 97 7.00 -8.32 -1.43
CA ILE A 97 6.90 -7.78 -0.07
C ILE A 97 8.24 -7.97 0.64
N LYS A 98 8.54 -7.11 1.62
CA LYS A 98 9.85 -7.09 2.32
C LYS A 98 10.18 -8.44 2.96
N GLU A 99 9.15 -9.15 3.40
CA GLU A 99 9.19 -10.47 4.01
C GLU A 99 9.73 -11.55 3.04
N TYR A 100 9.78 -11.26 1.74
CA TYR A 100 10.35 -12.15 0.72
C TYR A 100 11.86 -11.93 0.51
N SER A 101 12.53 -11.25 1.44
CA SER A 101 13.98 -10.99 1.38
C SER A 101 14.81 -12.26 1.38
N GLY A 102 14.37 -13.33 2.06
CA GLY A 102 15.03 -14.65 2.07
C GLY A 102 15.11 -15.25 0.66
N ILE A 103 13.99 -15.24 -0.07
CA ILE A 103 13.92 -15.67 -1.47
C ILE A 103 14.86 -14.84 -2.35
N ARG A 104 14.87 -13.51 -2.17
CA ARG A 104 15.76 -12.61 -2.93
C ARG A 104 17.23 -12.91 -2.66
N GLY A 105 17.61 -13.10 -1.40
CA GLY A 105 18.97 -13.47 -1.01
C GLY A 105 19.38 -14.79 -1.65
N PHE A 106 18.50 -15.79 -1.59
CA PHE A 106 18.74 -17.09 -2.16
C PHE A 106 18.92 -17.06 -3.69
N VAL A 107 18.01 -16.39 -4.42
CA VAL A 107 18.09 -16.23 -5.89
C VAL A 107 19.33 -15.42 -6.29
N LYS A 108 19.73 -14.42 -5.50
CA LYS A 108 20.95 -13.65 -5.76
C LYS A 108 22.21 -14.51 -5.65
N THR A 109 22.26 -15.42 -4.68
CA THR A 109 23.41 -16.30 -4.43
C THR A 109 23.48 -17.46 -5.42
N HIS A 110 22.34 -18.06 -5.76
CA HIS A 110 22.28 -19.30 -6.55
C HIS A 110 21.87 -19.11 -8.02
N GLY A 111 21.41 -17.91 -8.39
CA GLY A 111 21.03 -17.53 -9.76
C GLY A 111 19.52 -17.53 -10.03
N ASP A 112 19.13 -16.92 -11.15
CA ASP A 112 17.72 -16.71 -11.54
C ASP A 112 16.98 -18.00 -11.99
N ASN A 113 17.69 -19.11 -12.18
CA ASN A 113 17.14 -20.37 -12.71
C ASN A 113 16.93 -21.46 -11.64
N VAL A 114 17.03 -21.10 -10.36
CA VAL A 114 16.92 -22.08 -9.28
C VAL A 114 15.47 -22.43 -9.03
N LYS A 115 15.18 -23.73 -9.04
CA LYS A 115 13.84 -24.26 -8.78
C LYS A 115 13.51 -24.20 -7.29
N LEU A 116 12.37 -23.62 -6.97
CA LEU A 116 11.82 -23.53 -5.63
C LEU A 116 10.40 -24.10 -5.60
N GLU A 117 10.04 -24.70 -4.48
CA GLU A 117 8.66 -25.06 -4.17
C GLU A 117 7.96 -23.83 -3.57
N VAL A 118 6.81 -23.49 -4.12
CA VAL A 118 5.98 -22.36 -3.71
C VAL A 118 4.59 -22.86 -3.39
N GLN A 119 4.08 -22.47 -2.24
CA GLN A 119 2.70 -22.68 -1.84
C GLN A 119 2.01 -21.34 -1.69
N GLY A 120 0.73 -21.29 -2.05
CA GLY A 120 -0.03 -20.06 -2.02
C GLY A 120 -1.47 -20.24 -2.45
N PHE A 121 -2.21 -19.15 -2.54
CA PHE A 121 -3.60 -19.15 -2.96
C PHE A 121 -3.96 -17.84 -3.64
N TYR A 122 -5.05 -17.85 -4.41
CA TYR A 122 -5.52 -16.67 -5.12
C TYR A 122 -6.39 -15.78 -4.21
N LEU A 123 -6.02 -14.52 -4.11
CA LEU A 123 -6.80 -13.49 -3.41
C LEU A 123 -8.11 -13.19 -4.17
N VAL A 124 -8.99 -12.40 -3.56
CA VAL A 124 -10.27 -11.96 -4.14
C VAL A 124 -11.09 -13.14 -4.67
N ASN A 125 -11.14 -14.23 -3.89
CA ASN A 125 -11.87 -15.47 -4.21
C ASN A 125 -11.50 -16.05 -5.58
N GLY A 126 -10.21 -16.13 -5.89
CA GLY A 126 -9.73 -16.67 -7.16
C GLY A 126 -9.52 -15.64 -8.28
N LYS A 127 -9.96 -14.39 -8.09
CA LYS A 127 -9.90 -13.34 -9.13
C LYS A 127 -8.75 -12.35 -8.92
N GLY A 128 -8.03 -12.46 -7.81
CA GLY A 128 -6.95 -11.56 -7.42
C GLY A 128 -5.57 -12.11 -7.77
N LYS A 129 -4.54 -11.44 -7.23
CA LYS A 129 -3.15 -11.89 -7.34
C LYS A 129 -2.93 -13.19 -6.56
N TYR A 130 -1.89 -13.91 -6.95
CA TYR A 130 -1.41 -15.08 -6.21
C TYR A 130 -0.65 -14.62 -4.96
N TRP A 131 -1.13 -15.01 -3.79
CA TRP A 131 -0.46 -14.75 -2.53
C TRP A 131 0.38 -15.96 -2.12
N ILE A 132 1.70 -15.77 -2.01
CA ILE A 132 2.60 -16.83 -1.60
C ILE A 132 2.56 -16.97 -0.09
N THR A 133 2.19 -18.13 0.40
CA THR A 133 2.19 -18.48 1.83
C THR A 133 3.52 -19.07 2.27
N LYS A 134 4.13 -19.94 1.46
CA LYS A 134 5.37 -20.63 1.81
C LYS A 134 6.29 -20.75 0.61
N VAL A 135 7.59 -20.64 0.83
CA VAL A 135 8.62 -20.97 -0.17
C VAL A 135 9.70 -21.82 0.46
N SER A 136 10.06 -22.91 -0.19
CA SER A 136 11.16 -23.77 0.21
C SER A 136 12.01 -24.20 -0.98
N THR A 137 13.26 -24.54 -0.69
CA THR A 137 14.10 -25.26 -1.66
C THR A 137 13.59 -26.68 -1.86
N LEU A 138 14.04 -27.35 -2.92
CA LEU A 138 13.71 -28.76 -3.16
C LEU A 138 14.29 -29.71 -2.08
N SER A 139 15.27 -29.25 -1.30
CA SER A 139 15.81 -29.99 -0.16
C SER A 139 15.05 -29.72 1.14
N GLY A 140 14.04 -28.85 1.13
CA GLY A 140 13.20 -28.53 2.29
C GLY A 140 13.69 -27.36 3.14
N GLU A 141 14.72 -26.63 2.73
CA GLU A 141 15.12 -25.38 3.40
C GLU A 141 14.04 -24.31 3.18
N GLU A 142 13.54 -23.72 4.26
CA GLU A 142 12.49 -22.73 4.21
C GLU A 142 13.06 -21.33 3.93
N LEU A 143 12.57 -20.69 2.86
CA LEU A 143 12.95 -19.33 2.44
C LEU A 143 11.90 -18.28 2.80
N LEU A 144 10.66 -18.73 3.03
CA LEU A 144 9.53 -17.95 3.52
C LEU A 144 8.63 -18.85 4.34
N SER A 145 8.36 -18.45 5.57
CA SER A 145 7.44 -19.13 6.47
C SER A 145 5.98 -18.71 6.23
N GLU A 146 5.06 -19.64 6.50
CA GLU A 146 3.63 -19.33 6.49
C GLU A 146 3.28 -18.24 7.51
N VAL A 147 3.92 -18.25 8.67
CA VAL A 147 3.66 -17.30 9.76
C VAL A 147 3.99 -15.87 9.31
N ASP A 148 5.15 -15.66 8.68
CA ASP A 148 5.55 -14.34 8.19
C ASP A 148 4.64 -13.86 7.08
N SER A 149 4.29 -14.76 6.15
CA SER A 149 3.38 -14.45 5.05
C SER A 149 1.98 -14.07 5.54
N TYR A 150 1.38 -14.86 6.45
CA TYR A 150 0.06 -14.55 7.00
C TYR A 150 0.05 -13.31 7.87
N SER A 151 1.11 -13.08 8.66
CA SER A 151 1.27 -11.85 9.43
C SER A 151 1.26 -10.62 8.51
N LYS A 152 2.00 -10.71 7.39
CA LYS A 152 2.01 -9.65 6.39
C LYS A 152 0.65 -9.47 5.73
N LEU A 153 0.00 -10.56 5.31
CA LEU A 153 -1.32 -10.50 4.71
C LEU A 153 -2.35 -9.84 5.64
N LYS A 154 -2.33 -10.21 6.93
CA LYS A 154 -3.20 -9.60 7.95
C LYS A 154 -2.99 -8.09 8.02
N SER A 155 -1.74 -7.63 8.00
CA SER A 155 -1.42 -6.20 8.01
C SER A 155 -1.91 -5.46 6.75
N MET A 156 -1.86 -6.10 5.58
CA MET A 156 -2.31 -5.54 4.31
C MET A 156 -3.84 -5.56 4.16
N ARG A 157 -4.52 -6.49 4.84
CA ARG A 157 -5.98 -6.57 4.90
C ARG A 157 -6.58 -5.59 5.90
N SER A 158 -5.82 -5.18 6.91
CA SER A 158 -6.28 -4.19 7.88
C SER A 158 -6.34 -2.79 7.25
N MET A 159 -7.46 -2.10 7.46
CA MET A 159 -7.59 -0.69 7.07
C MET A 159 -6.67 0.22 7.89
N ASP A 160 -6.26 -0.20 9.09
CA ASP A 160 -5.49 0.65 10.02
C ASP A 160 -4.13 1.07 9.44
N PHE A 161 -3.52 0.19 8.64
CA PHE A 161 -2.20 0.43 8.06
C PHE A 161 -2.18 1.64 7.10
N PRO A 162 -3.03 1.73 6.06
CA PRO A 162 -3.13 2.95 5.26
C PRO A 162 -3.83 4.09 5.99
N LEU A 163 -4.82 3.81 6.83
CA LEU A 163 -5.67 4.83 7.45
C LEU A 163 -4.89 5.73 8.43
N SER A 164 -4.04 5.14 9.27
CA SER A 164 -3.19 5.89 10.20
C SER A 164 -2.26 6.89 9.49
N ARG A 165 -1.68 6.49 8.36
CA ARG A 165 -0.83 7.37 7.54
C ARG A 165 -1.62 8.50 6.90
N LEU A 166 -2.81 8.20 6.39
CA LEU A 166 -3.70 9.22 5.80
C LEU A 166 -4.16 10.23 6.86
N TYR A 167 -4.46 9.79 8.08
CA TYR A 167 -4.78 10.70 9.17
C TYR A 167 -3.59 11.54 9.61
N MET A 168 -2.36 11.00 9.61
CA MET A 168 -1.17 11.80 9.88
C MET A 168 -1.02 12.95 8.87
N VAL A 169 -1.24 12.66 7.58
CA VAL A 169 -1.25 13.70 6.52
C VAL A 169 -2.36 14.71 6.77
N ALA A 170 -3.58 14.24 7.07
CA ALA A 170 -4.71 15.12 7.37
C ALA A 170 -4.41 16.04 8.55
N VAL A 171 -3.84 15.53 9.64
CA VAL A 171 -3.45 16.31 10.83
C VAL A 171 -2.44 17.39 10.48
N VAL A 172 -1.41 17.08 9.68
CA VAL A 172 -0.43 18.08 9.23
C VAL A 172 -1.11 19.18 8.40
N LEU A 173 -2.00 18.81 7.47
CA LEU A 173 -2.76 19.76 6.66
C LEU A 173 -3.67 20.64 7.53
N TRP A 174 -4.32 20.07 8.55
CA TRP A 174 -5.13 20.82 9.52
C TRP A 174 -4.29 21.81 10.31
N ILE A 175 -3.10 21.41 10.80
CA ILE A 175 -2.20 22.31 11.54
C ILE A 175 -1.78 23.49 10.66
N ILE A 176 -1.40 23.24 9.40
CA ILE A 176 -1.03 24.30 8.46
C ILE A 176 -2.22 25.23 8.20
N SER A 177 -3.40 24.65 7.93
CA SER A 177 -4.62 25.40 7.65
C SER A 177 -5.04 26.30 8.81
N ILE A 178 -5.03 25.77 10.04
CA ILE A 178 -5.36 26.51 11.26
C ILE A 178 -4.36 27.66 11.47
N ARG A 179 -3.05 27.39 11.31
CA ARG A 179 -2.02 28.44 11.43
C ARG A 179 -2.17 29.54 10.38
N SER A 180 -2.56 29.21 9.16
CA SER A 180 -2.84 30.22 8.13
C SER A 180 -4.10 31.02 8.43
N ALA A 181 -5.20 30.35 8.81
CA ALA A 181 -6.45 31.00 9.17
C ALA A 181 -6.26 31.99 10.35
N LEU A 182 -5.52 31.60 11.39
CA LEU A 182 -5.22 32.45 12.54
C LEU A 182 -4.38 33.68 12.17
N ARG A 183 -3.36 33.52 11.30
CA ARG A 183 -2.57 34.66 10.79
C ARG A 183 -3.41 35.63 9.97
N PHE A 184 -4.40 35.12 9.24
CA PHE A 184 -5.30 35.94 8.45
C PHE A 184 -6.26 36.76 9.33
N ASP A 185 -6.79 36.17 10.41
CA ASP A 185 -7.68 36.86 11.34
C ASP A 185 -6.94 37.97 12.12
N MET A 186 -5.68 37.72 12.54
CA MET A 186 -4.86 38.71 13.24
C MET A 186 -4.47 39.92 12.38
N ARG A 187 -4.44 39.81 11.04
CA ARG A 187 -4.15 40.94 10.13
C ARG A 187 -5.37 41.83 9.85
N ARG A 188 -6.55 41.46 10.37
CA ARG A 188 -7.77 42.28 10.27
C ARG A 188 -7.97 43.22 11.46
N PHE A 189 -7.12 43.14 12.48
CA PHE A 189 -6.99 44.12 13.57
C PHE A 189 -5.73 44.95 13.35
#